data_AF-A0A026WUS6-F1
#
_entry.id   AF-A0A026WUS6-F1
#
_cell.length_a   1.000
_cell.length_b   1.000
_cell.length_c   1.000
_cell.angle_alpha   90.00
_cell.angle_beta   90.00
_cell.angle_gamma   90.00
#
_symmetry.space_group_name_H-M   'P 1'
#
loop_
_entity.id
_entity.type
_entity.pdbx_description
1 polymer ?
#
loop_
_entity_poly.entity_id
_entity_poly.type
_entity_poly.pdbx_seq_one_letter_code
_entity_poly.pdbx_strand_id
1 'polypeptide(L)'
;MAEASFSKMPDTELDYTQEIRQMMHGFGDSNEPLLESAKVIEDVVLQQMKTIVRRACEIADRRASSKKNSVISGEDILFLLRKNKMKLRRLMKYLELKELGCSVQKMMTTDVPQNMIVESDEIDGTKKKMPFQSFLEQIDNTGELFESTFAVDEVKQRRCIRADIAARSMDEVRYMKFSKARRVSFANKNQHKFNDWICVGGDVTLSKQAYTILSYLAYETVAEIVDLTFLVRQDQSKLHGGDAIDRQRLSYVNPITYKPYYHKNVYVAKPLTPSEITEALRRYWSPQLDIAGPFNRWSMRRPHLKLLSC
;
A
#
# COMPACT_ATOMS: atom_id res chain seq x y z
N MET A 1 5.13 -22.97 52.67
CA MET A 1 4.54 -22.97 51.31
C MET A 1 4.49 -21.54 50.84
N ALA A 2 5.06 -21.24 49.68
CA ALA A 2 5.00 -19.92 49.07
C ALA A 2 4.18 -20.04 47.78
N GLU A 3 3.05 -19.36 47.70
CA GLU A 3 2.26 -19.28 46.47
C GLU A 3 2.87 -18.25 45.55
N ALA A 4 3.31 -18.68 44.37
CA ALA A 4 3.78 -17.78 43.32
C ALA A 4 2.55 -17.19 42.60
N SER A 5 2.24 -15.93 42.90
CA SER A 5 1.23 -15.18 42.16
C SER A 5 1.70 -14.92 40.72
N PHE A 6 1.20 -15.72 39.79
CA PHE A 6 1.38 -15.48 38.35
C PHE A 6 0.66 -14.17 37.96
N SER A 7 1.42 -13.07 37.91
CA SER A 7 0.96 -11.81 37.34
C SER A 7 0.81 -11.97 35.83
N LYS A 8 -0.39 -12.36 35.37
CA LYS A 8 -0.72 -12.33 33.95
C LYS A 8 -0.86 -10.86 33.52
N MET A 9 0.22 -10.30 32.97
CA MET A 9 0.17 -9.01 32.28
C MET A 9 -0.94 -9.05 31.22
N PRO A 10 -1.80 -8.03 31.12
CA PRO A 10 -2.66 -7.87 29.97
C PRO A 10 -1.80 -7.36 28.81
N ASP A 11 -1.20 -8.28 28.06
CA ASP A 11 -0.78 -8.00 26.69
C ASP A 11 -2.03 -7.54 25.94
N THR A 12 -2.16 -6.21 25.80
CA THR A 12 -3.16 -5.61 24.94
C THR A 12 -2.66 -5.84 23.54
N GLU A 13 -3.06 -6.97 22.95
CA GLU A 13 -2.62 -7.45 21.65
C GLU A 13 -2.67 -6.28 20.65
N LEU A 14 -1.48 -5.85 20.18
CA LEU A 14 -1.33 -4.69 19.31
C LEU A 14 -1.78 -5.05 17.89
N ASP A 15 -3.04 -5.47 17.73
CA ASP A 15 -3.58 -5.90 16.44
C ASP A 15 -3.94 -4.70 15.54
N TYR A 16 -3.89 -4.93 14.22
CA TYR A 16 -4.42 -4.05 13.19
C TYR A 16 -5.54 -4.73 12.39
N THR A 17 -6.12 -5.81 12.92
CA THR A 17 -7.07 -6.67 12.20
C THR A 17 -8.29 -5.85 11.76
N GLN A 18 -8.83 -4.98 12.62
CA GLN A 18 -10.04 -4.20 12.28
C GLN A 18 -9.75 -3.10 11.25
N GLU A 19 -8.62 -2.40 11.37
CA GLU A 19 -8.17 -1.45 10.37
C GLU A 19 -7.92 -2.14 9.01
N ILE A 20 -7.35 -3.34 9.00
CA ILE A 20 -7.12 -4.15 7.79
C ILE A 20 -8.45 -4.58 7.16
N ARG A 21 -9.45 -5.04 7.94
CA ARG A 21 -10.80 -5.32 7.42
C ARG A 21 -11.41 -4.09 6.74
N GLN A 22 -11.25 -2.90 7.31
CA GLN A 22 -11.73 -1.67 6.68
C GLN A 22 -10.93 -1.35 5.40
N MET A 23 -9.61 -1.55 5.38
CA MET A 23 -8.80 -1.41 4.17
C MET A 23 -9.22 -2.39 3.06
N MET A 24 -9.46 -3.67 3.38
CA MET A 24 -9.93 -4.68 2.42
C MET A 24 -11.24 -4.27 1.74
N HIS A 25 -12.24 -3.85 2.52
CA HIS A 25 -13.50 -3.30 1.98
C HIS A 25 -13.22 -2.06 1.11
N GLY A 26 -12.36 -1.14 1.55
CA GLY A 26 -11.95 0.04 0.78
C GLY A 26 -11.25 -0.30 -0.54
N PHE A 27 -10.58 -1.44 -0.64
CA PHE A 27 -9.98 -1.95 -1.87
C PHE A 27 -10.95 -2.74 -2.77
N GLY A 28 -12.18 -3.02 -2.33
CA GLY A 28 -13.23 -3.65 -3.12
C GLY A 28 -13.64 -5.07 -2.68
N ASP A 29 -13.19 -5.53 -1.51
CA ASP A 29 -13.80 -6.70 -0.86
C ASP A 29 -15.25 -6.40 -0.40
N SER A 30 -15.93 -7.39 0.17
CA SER A 30 -17.25 -7.23 0.79
C SER A 30 -17.28 -6.10 1.85
N ASN A 31 -18.49 -5.67 2.21
CA ASN A 31 -18.72 -4.72 3.30
C ASN A 31 -18.32 -5.27 4.69
N GLU A 32 -18.23 -6.59 4.81
CA GLU A 32 -17.79 -7.29 6.02
C GLU A 32 -16.74 -8.37 5.67
N PRO A 33 -15.47 -7.98 5.45
CA PRO A 33 -14.40 -8.93 5.18
C PRO A 33 -14.23 -9.92 6.34
N LEU A 34 -13.86 -11.15 6.01
CA LEU A 34 -13.69 -12.22 7.00
C LEU A 34 -12.54 -11.88 7.97
N LEU A 35 -12.77 -12.17 9.25
CA LEU A 35 -11.79 -11.91 10.31
C LEU A 35 -10.49 -12.71 10.08
N GLU A 36 -10.64 -13.98 9.72
CA GLU A 36 -9.54 -14.90 9.40
C GLU A 36 -8.68 -14.39 8.24
N SER A 37 -9.33 -13.91 7.17
CA SER A 37 -8.66 -13.33 6.01
C SER A 37 -7.85 -12.09 6.36
N ALA A 38 -8.39 -11.22 7.22
CA ALA A 38 -7.68 -10.05 7.69
C ALA A 38 -6.48 -10.40 8.58
N LYS A 39 -6.58 -11.43 9.44
CA LYS A 39 -5.45 -11.93 10.24
C LYS A 39 -4.30 -12.44 9.37
N VAL A 40 -4.60 -13.24 8.34
CA VAL A 40 -3.57 -13.71 7.37
C VAL A 40 -2.87 -12.54 6.67
N ILE A 41 -3.63 -11.50 6.30
CA ILE A 41 -3.05 -10.27 5.73
C ILE A 41 -2.20 -9.52 6.77
N GLU A 42 -2.64 -9.45 8.02
CA GLU A 42 -1.94 -8.77 9.11
C GLU A 42 -0.55 -9.36 9.36
N ASP A 43 -0.47 -10.69 9.53
CA ASP A 43 0.80 -11.41 9.74
C ASP A 43 1.81 -11.10 8.63
N VAL A 44 1.33 -11.09 7.37
CA VAL A 44 2.15 -10.77 6.20
C VAL A 44 2.60 -9.31 6.20
N VAL A 45 1.70 -8.36 6.44
CA VAL A 45 2.04 -6.93 6.48
C VAL A 45 3.06 -6.66 7.58
N LEU A 46 2.88 -7.27 8.76
CA LEU A 46 3.81 -7.16 9.89
C LEU A 46 5.21 -7.68 9.53
N GLN A 47 5.31 -8.87 8.93
CA GLN A 47 6.57 -9.44 8.46
C GLN A 47 7.25 -8.57 7.38
N GLN A 48 6.46 -8.02 6.45
CA GLN A 48 6.94 -7.12 5.41
C GLN A 48 7.48 -5.80 6.01
N MET A 49 6.75 -5.17 6.93
CA MET A 49 7.17 -3.93 7.58
C MET A 49 8.43 -4.14 8.43
N LYS A 50 8.48 -5.21 9.25
CA LYS A 50 9.70 -5.59 10.00
C LYS A 50 10.90 -5.79 9.09
N THR A 51 10.70 -6.39 7.91
CA THR A 51 11.76 -6.57 6.91
C THR A 51 12.23 -5.24 6.32
N ILE A 52 11.32 -4.31 6.01
CA ILE A 52 11.66 -2.97 5.50
C ILE A 52 12.43 -2.17 6.55
N VAL A 53 11.94 -2.12 7.80
CA VAL A 53 12.61 -1.42 8.92
C VAL A 53 14.02 -1.95 9.13
N ARG A 54 14.20 -3.28 9.16
CA ARG A 54 15.53 -3.89 9.32
C ARG A 54 16.49 -3.53 8.18
N ARG A 55 16.00 -3.43 6.94
CA ARG A 55 16.83 -3.02 5.78
C ARG A 55 17.10 -1.52 5.73
N ALA A 56 16.17 -0.69 6.20
CA ALA A 56 16.38 0.75 6.36
C ALA A 56 17.41 1.03 7.47
N CYS A 57 17.40 0.24 8.56
CA CYS A 57 18.44 0.24 9.60
C CYS A 57 19.83 -0.10 9.02
N GLU A 58 19.94 -1.18 8.22
CA GLU A 58 21.19 -1.53 7.50
C GLU A 58 21.72 -0.43 6.56
N ILE A 59 20.88 0.51 6.13
CA ILE A 59 21.26 1.68 5.30
C ILE A 59 21.64 2.86 6.21
N ALA A 60 20.83 3.16 7.23
CA ALA A 60 21.10 4.20 8.20
C ALA A 60 22.44 3.97 8.93
N ASP A 61 22.77 2.72 9.26
CA ASP A 61 24.06 2.30 9.83
C ASP A 61 25.26 2.51 8.89
N ARG A 62 25.04 2.55 7.58
CA ARG A 62 26.09 2.87 6.58
C ARG A 62 26.20 4.37 6.32
N ARG A 63 25.11 5.11 6.50
CA ARG A 63 25.05 6.57 6.40
C ARG A 63 25.66 7.25 7.62
N ALA A 64 25.51 6.66 8.81
CA ALA A 64 26.05 7.18 10.06
C ALA A 64 27.42 6.58 10.40
N SER A 65 28.45 7.40 10.53
CA SER A 65 29.79 6.97 10.97
C SER A 65 29.86 6.50 12.44
N SER A 66 28.74 6.55 13.18
CA SER A 66 28.63 6.12 14.58
C SER A 66 27.38 5.27 14.78
N LYS A 67 27.59 4.05 15.29
CA LYS A 67 26.58 2.99 15.43
C LYS A 67 25.57 3.21 16.56
N LYS A 68 25.78 4.20 17.44
CA LYS A 68 25.13 4.21 18.78
C LYS A 68 23.74 4.87 18.85
N ASN A 69 23.24 5.51 17.79
CA ASN A 69 21.87 6.10 17.73
C ASN A 69 21.51 6.48 16.27
N SER A 70 21.53 5.51 15.34
CA SER A 70 21.19 5.82 13.93
C SER A 70 19.68 5.95 13.75
N VAL A 71 19.18 7.19 13.70
CA VAL A 71 17.78 7.49 13.40
C VAL A 71 17.50 7.18 11.93
N ILE A 72 16.55 6.28 11.68
CA ILE A 72 16.10 5.94 10.33
C ILE A 72 15.31 7.13 9.76
N SER A 73 15.83 7.71 8.68
CA SER A 73 15.23 8.79 7.89
C SER A 73 14.22 8.24 6.88
N GLY A 74 13.40 9.13 6.32
CA GLY A 74 12.59 8.76 5.15
C GLY A 74 13.45 8.36 3.96
N GLU A 75 14.59 9.03 3.79
CA GLU A 75 15.59 8.80 2.73
C GLU A 75 16.11 7.36 2.70
N ASP A 76 16.36 6.75 3.87
CA ASP A 76 16.84 5.37 3.97
C ASP A 76 15.80 4.38 3.40
N ILE A 77 14.52 4.68 3.55
CA ILE A 77 13.41 3.89 2.99
C ILE A 77 13.22 4.18 1.50
N LEU A 78 13.34 5.44 1.06
CA LEU A 78 13.30 5.80 -0.37
C LEU A 78 14.43 5.12 -1.14
N PHE A 79 15.61 4.98 -0.53
CA PHE A 79 16.74 4.27 -1.12
C PHE A 79 16.41 2.79 -1.38
N LEU A 80 15.61 2.13 -0.54
CA LEU A 80 15.14 0.76 -0.81
C LEU A 80 14.26 0.71 -2.07
N LEU A 81 13.35 1.69 -2.20
CA LEU A 81 12.37 1.79 -3.30
C LEU A 81 12.96 2.20 -4.66
N ARG A 82 14.20 2.71 -4.71
CA ARG A 82 14.82 3.33 -5.90
C ARG A 82 14.76 2.51 -7.20
N LYS A 83 14.63 1.19 -7.10
CA LYS A 83 14.56 0.29 -8.26
C LYS A 83 13.14 0.11 -8.80
N ASN A 84 12.12 0.33 -7.97
CA ASN A 84 10.71 0.27 -8.36
C ASN A 84 10.17 1.67 -8.60
N LYS A 85 10.56 2.25 -9.75
CA LYS A 85 10.26 3.64 -10.13
C LYS A 85 8.78 4.00 -10.02
N MET A 86 7.88 3.08 -10.40
CA MET A 86 6.43 3.31 -10.32
C MET A 86 5.93 3.38 -8.88
N LYS A 87 6.35 2.46 -7.99
CA LYS A 87 5.98 2.50 -6.56
C LYS A 87 6.58 3.72 -5.87
N LEU A 88 7.83 4.08 -6.18
CA LEU A 88 8.47 5.29 -5.67
C LEU A 88 7.72 6.56 -6.10
N ARG A 89 7.31 6.68 -7.38
CA ARG A 89 6.52 7.83 -7.84
C ARG A 89 5.14 7.89 -7.17
N ARG A 90 4.48 6.74 -6.97
CA ARG A 90 3.19 6.68 -6.25
C ARG A 90 3.35 7.15 -4.80
N LEU A 91 4.42 6.75 -4.12
CA LEU A 91 4.76 7.23 -2.79
C LEU A 91 5.03 8.75 -2.79
N MET A 92 5.84 9.26 -3.72
CA MET A 92 6.10 10.71 -3.80
C MET A 92 4.79 11.50 -3.98
N LYS A 93 3.91 11.02 -4.88
CA LYS A 93 2.61 11.68 -5.09
C LYS A 93 1.71 11.62 -3.85
N TYR A 94 1.79 10.54 -3.08
CA TYR A 94 1.12 10.46 -1.78
C TYR A 94 1.67 11.48 -0.77
N LEU A 95 2.99 11.65 -0.69
CA LEU A 95 3.63 12.61 0.22
C LEU A 95 3.23 14.06 -0.13
N GLU A 96 3.31 14.45 -1.40
CA GLU A 96 2.83 15.75 -1.89
C GLU A 96 1.37 16.03 -1.47
N LEU A 97 0.47 15.07 -1.72
CA LEU A 97 -0.95 15.21 -1.40
C LEU A 97 -1.21 15.25 0.11
N LYS A 98 -0.40 14.54 0.91
CA LYS A 98 -0.49 14.55 2.38
C LYS A 98 -0.05 15.89 2.95
N GLU A 99 1.06 16.46 2.46
CA GLU A 99 1.52 17.78 2.86
C GLU A 99 0.51 18.87 2.47
N LEU A 100 -0.01 18.83 1.24
CA LEU A 100 -1.07 19.75 0.78
C LEU A 100 -2.32 19.64 1.67
N GLY A 101 -2.78 18.42 1.98
CA GLY A 101 -3.91 18.20 2.88
C GLY A 101 -3.70 18.76 4.27
N CYS A 102 -2.51 18.59 4.85
CA CYS A 102 -2.15 19.20 6.13
C CYS A 102 -2.04 20.73 6.07
N SER A 103 -1.60 21.32 4.94
CA SER A 103 -1.61 22.77 4.74
C SER A 103 -3.04 23.32 4.70
N VAL A 104 -3.93 22.72 3.90
CA VAL A 104 -5.33 23.14 3.79
C VAL A 104 -6.05 23.02 5.14
N GLN A 105 -5.85 21.92 5.88
CA GLN A 105 -6.44 21.77 7.22
C GLN A 105 -6.04 22.89 8.18
N LYS A 106 -4.76 23.31 8.19
CA LYS A 106 -4.29 24.42 9.05
C LYS A 106 -4.92 25.76 8.67
N MET A 107 -5.13 26.00 7.37
CA MET A 107 -5.82 27.21 6.89
C MET A 107 -7.29 27.21 7.35
N MET A 108 -7.98 26.06 7.30
CA MET A 108 -9.38 25.95 7.72
C MET A 108 -9.59 26.01 9.25
N THR A 109 -8.56 25.74 10.06
CA THR A 109 -8.65 25.84 11.54
C THR A 109 -8.22 27.20 12.10
N THR A 110 -7.77 28.12 11.24
CA THR A 110 -7.35 29.46 11.66
C THR A 110 -8.41 30.44 11.17
N ASP A 111 -9.29 30.90 12.07
CA ASP A 111 -10.34 31.90 11.79
C ASP A 111 -9.72 33.29 11.51
N VAL A 112 -9.06 33.43 10.36
CA VAL A 112 -8.59 34.72 9.84
C VAL A 112 -9.75 35.34 9.05
N PRO A 113 -10.15 36.60 9.32
CA PRO A 113 -11.29 37.22 8.64
C PRO A 113 -11.14 37.23 7.12
N GLN A 114 -12.27 37.03 6.45
CA GLN A 114 -12.45 37.03 4.99
C GLN A 114 -12.20 38.43 4.37
N ASN A 115 -10.95 38.91 4.40
CA ASN A 115 -10.57 40.21 3.85
C ASN A 115 -9.22 40.19 3.11
N MET A 116 -8.88 39.04 2.53
CA MET A 116 -7.92 38.96 1.42
C MET A 116 -8.53 38.19 0.26
N ILE A 117 -9.34 38.91 -0.52
CA ILE A 117 -9.33 38.70 -1.97
C ILE A 117 -7.93 39.13 -2.42
N VAL A 118 -6.99 38.19 -2.42
CA VAL A 118 -5.68 38.43 -3.02
C VAL A 118 -5.90 38.53 -4.52
N GLU A 119 -5.42 39.61 -5.10
CA GLU A 119 -5.50 39.89 -6.53
C GLU A 119 -4.87 38.75 -7.35
N SER A 120 -5.44 38.49 -8.52
CA SER A 120 -5.20 37.29 -9.31
C SER A 120 -3.82 37.18 -9.99
N ASP A 121 -2.86 38.05 -9.65
CA ASP A 121 -1.69 38.37 -10.48
C ASP A 121 -0.33 38.30 -9.75
N GLU A 122 -0.08 37.28 -8.92
CA GLU A 122 1.29 36.80 -8.63
C GLU A 122 1.38 35.26 -8.60
N ILE A 123 1.20 34.63 -9.77
CA ILE A 123 1.53 33.20 -9.97
C ILE A 123 3.02 33.06 -10.36
N ASP A 124 3.94 33.49 -9.49
CA ASP A 124 5.38 33.37 -9.74
C ASP A 124 6.12 32.40 -8.79
N GLY A 125 7.06 31.67 -9.40
CA GLY A 125 8.32 31.25 -8.77
C GLY A 125 8.30 30.10 -7.77
N THR A 126 7.36 30.06 -6.83
CA THR A 126 7.39 29.10 -5.70
C THR A 126 6.88 27.71 -6.08
N LYS A 127 7.66 27.03 -6.94
CA LYS A 127 7.66 25.56 -7.05
C LYS A 127 7.84 24.98 -5.64
N LYS A 128 6.73 24.54 -5.01
CA LYS A 128 6.78 23.84 -3.72
C LYS A 128 7.73 22.65 -3.90
N LYS A 129 8.89 22.72 -3.24
CA LYS A 129 9.95 21.72 -3.41
C LYS A 129 9.36 20.34 -3.12
N MET A 130 9.47 19.45 -4.09
CA MET A 130 8.93 18.10 -3.99
C MET A 130 9.59 17.40 -2.78
N PRO A 131 8.84 16.64 -1.96
CA PRO A 131 9.43 15.94 -0.82
C PRO A 131 10.63 15.11 -1.26
N PHE A 132 11.76 15.27 -0.56
CA PHE A 132 13.02 14.58 -0.86
C PHE A 132 13.65 14.87 -2.24
N GLN A 133 13.25 15.95 -2.94
CA GLN A 133 13.76 16.27 -4.29
C GLN A 133 15.28 16.19 -4.42
N SER A 134 16.03 16.86 -3.55
CA SER A 134 17.50 16.88 -3.57
C SER A 134 18.13 15.50 -3.31
N PHE A 135 17.45 14.63 -2.56
CA PHE A 135 17.89 13.25 -2.34
C PHE A 135 17.58 12.37 -3.56
N LEU A 136 16.41 12.56 -4.20
CA LEU A 136 16.05 11.86 -5.44
C LEU A 136 17.02 12.20 -6.59
N GLU A 137 17.39 13.47 -6.72
CA GLU A 137 18.40 13.95 -7.67
C GLU A 137 19.78 13.30 -7.41
N GLN A 138 20.16 13.08 -6.14
CA GLN A 138 21.43 12.41 -5.78
C GLN A 138 21.45 10.90 -6.05
N ILE A 139 20.31 10.22 -6.02
CA ILE A 139 20.25 8.76 -6.24
C ILE A 139 19.96 8.37 -7.70
N ASP A 140 19.51 9.31 -8.54
CA ASP A 140 19.25 9.08 -9.96
C ASP A 140 20.54 9.13 -10.80
N ASN A 141 21.42 8.15 -10.57
CA ASN A 141 22.62 7.93 -11.38
C ASN A 141 22.33 7.58 -12.86
N THR A 142 21.06 7.47 -13.24
CA THR A 142 20.59 7.00 -14.55
C THR A 142 19.83 8.04 -15.36
N GLY A 143 19.32 9.12 -14.75
CA GLY A 143 18.34 10.05 -15.34
C GLY A 143 16.93 9.48 -15.53
N GLU A 144 16.80 8.14 -15.57
CA GLU A 144 15.56 7.44 -15.83
C GLU A 144 14.55 7.45 -14.64
N LEU A 145 14.90 8.04 -13.48
CA LEU A 145 13.98 8.11 -12.33
C LEU A 145 12.85 9.13 -12.60
N PHE A 146 13.22 10.29 -13.16
CA PHE A 146 12.31 11.40 -13.46
C PHE A 146 11.70 11.35 -14.87
N GLU A 147 12.40 10.75 -15.84
CA GLU A 147 11.96 10.59 -17.24
C GLU A 147 10.55 9.98 -17.35
N SER A 148 10.22 9.11 -16.40
CA SER A 148 8.97 8.38 -16.34
C SER A 148 7.73 9.22 -15.95
N THR A 149 7.83 10.55 -15.82
CA THR A 149 6.75 11.47 -15.39
C THR A 149 5.43 11.29 -16.15
N PHE A 150 5.48 10.98 -17.45
CA PHE A 150 4.27 10.77 -18.28
C PHE A 150 3.72 9.34 -18.26
N ALA A 151 4.40 8.37 -17.64
CA ALA A 151 3.96 6.98 -17.61
C ALA A 151 2.76 6.78 -16.69
N VAL A 152 1.63 6.31 -17.24
CA VAL A 152 0.39 6.04 -16.48
C VAL A 152 0.61 4.92 -15.46
N ASP A 153 0.24 5.17 -14.20
CA ASP A 153 0.23 4.14 -13.16
C ASP A 153 -1.01 3.25 -13.34
N GLU A 154 -0.88 2.20 -14.15
CA GLU A 154 -1.96 1.25 -14.43
C GLU A 154 -2.57 0.63 -13.16
N VAL A 155 -1.76 0.36 -12.13
CA VAL A 155 -2.24 -0.23 -10.88
C VAL A 155 -3.12 0.77 -10.14
N LYS A 156 -2.70 2.04 -10.06
CA LYS A 156 -3.55 3.10 -9.49
C LYS A 156 -4.83 3.30 -10.31
N GLN A 157 -4.74 3.28 -11.64
CA GLN A 157 -5.88 3.42 -12.54
C GLN A 157 -6.88 2.27 -12.36
N ARG A 158 -6.42 1.00 -12.35
CA ARG A 158 -7.24 -0.20 -12.10
C ARG A 158 -7.95 -0.11 -10.74
N ARG A 159 -7.24 0.29 -9.67
CA ARG A 159 -7.83 0.50 -8.33
C ARG A 159 -8.89 1.60 -8.32
N CYS A 160 -8.68 2.71 -9.04
CA CYS A 160 -9.68 3.77 -9.18
C CYS A 160 -10.93 3.31 -9.94
N ILE A 161 -10.76 2.60 -11.06
CA ILE A 161 -11.87 2.02 -11.84
C ILE A 161 -12.66 1.02 -11.00
N ARG A 162 -11.98 0.15 -10.24
CA ARG A 162 -12.64 -0.82 -9.33
C ARG A 162 -13.46 -0.12 -8.25
N ALA A 163 -12.93 0.94 -7.65
CA ALA A 163 -13.64 1.72 -6.62
C ALA A 163 -14.85 2.48 -7.19
N ASP A 164 -14.77 2.99 -8.42
CA ASP A 164 -15.90 3.61 -9.12
C ASP A 164 -17.01 2.59 -9.41
N ILE A 165 -16.66 1.44 -10.01
CA ILE A 165 -17.61 0.35 -10.29
C ILE A 165 -18.32 -0.12 -9.01
N ALA A 166 -17.59 -0.28 -7.91
CA ALA A 166 -18.16 -0.67 -6.62
C ALA A 166 -19.16 0.39 -6.10
N ALA A 167 -18.80 1.67 -6.16
CA ALA A 167 -19.63 2.76 -5.65
C ALA A 167 -20.97 2.93 -6.38
N ARG A 168 -21.03 2.62 -7.69
CA ARG A 168 -22.24 2.80 -8.53
C ARG A 168 -23.50 2.07 -8.04
N SER A 169 -23.37 1.04 -7.20
CA SER A 169 -24.51 0.25 -6.67
C SER A 169 -24.76 0.41 -5.17
N MET A 170 -24.06 1.38 -4.53
CA MET A 170 -24.22 1.70 -3.12
C MET A 170 -25.30 2.77 -2.92
N ASP A 171 -26.10 2.63 -1.86
CA ASP A 171 -26.90 3.72 -1.31
C ASP A 171 -26.01 4.64 -0.46
N GLU A 172 -26.56 5.77 -0.01
CA GLU A 172 -25.84 6.76 0.80
C GLU A 172 -25.16 6.16 2.03
N VAL A 173 -25.83 5.26 2.77
CA VAL A 173 -25.28 4.70 4.02
C VAL A 173 -24.13 3.74 3.73
N ARG A 174 -24.26 2.88 2.71
CA ARG A 174 -23.14 2.02 2.26
C ARG A 174 -21.99 2.84 1.68
N TYR A 175 -22.28 3.86 0.87
CA TYR A 175 -21.26 4.74 0.28
C TYR A 175 -20.48 5.50 1.36
N MET A 176 -21.15 6.02 2.39
CA MET A 176 -20.49 6.70 3.51
C MET A 176 -19.61 5.75 4.34
N LYS A 177 -20.00 4.48 4.52
CA LYS A 177 -19.15 3.45 5.11
C LYS A 177 -17.92 3.14 4.23
N PHE A 178 -18.12 2.96 2.92
CA PHE A 178 -17.05 2.71 1.94
C PHE A 178 -16.05 3.89 1.83
N SER A 179 -16.55 5.12 1.80
CA SER A 179 -15.75 6.36 1.79
C SER A 179 -14.93 6.54 3.08
N LYS A 180 -15.43 6.10 4.23
CA LYS A 180 -14.65 6.04 5.47
C LYS A 180 -13.58 4.94 5.38
N ALA A 181 -13.95 3.73 4.97
CA ALA A 181 -13.06 2.58 4.81
C ALA A 181 -11.84 2.87 3.89
N ARG A 182 -12.07 3.56 2.76
CA ARG A 182 -11.03 4.02 1.81
C ARG A 182 -10.03 5.05 2.36
N ARG A 183 -10.27 5.61 3.55
CA ARG A 183 -9.41 6.63 4.21
C ARG A 183 -8.71 6.11 5.48
N VAL A 184 -8.86 4.82 5.78
CA VAL A 184 -8.18 4.16 6.89
C VAL A 184 -6.69 4.05 6.60
N SER A 185 -5.88 4.22 7.64
CA SER A 185 -4.42 4.14 7.55
C SER A 185 -3.83 3.76 8.91
N PHE A 186 -2.72 3.02 8.90
CA PHE A 186 -2.08 2.46 10.09
C PHE A 186 -1.66 3.52 11.12
N ALA A 187 -1.15 4.68 10.69
CA ALA A 187 -0.58 5.70 11.57
C ALA A 187 -1.34 7.05 11.59
N ASN A 188 -2.66 7.04 11.38
CA ASN A 188 -3.48 8.27 11.34
C ASN A 188 -3.46 9.06 12.65
N LYS A 189 -3.95 8.47 13.76
CA LYS A 189 -3.99 9.12 15.09
C LYS A 189 -3.04 8.47 16.11
N ASN A 190 -2.75 7.19 15.95
CA ASN A 190 -2.04 6.38 16.95
C ASN A 190 -0.66 5.98 16.42
N GLN A 191 0.24 6.96 16.25
CA GLN A 191 1.60 6.70 15.73
C GLN A 191 2.41 5.75 16.64
N HIS A 192 2.18 5.83 17.95
CA HIS A 192 2.77 4.92 18.95
C HIS A 192 2.33 3.46 18.73
N LYS A 193 1.01 3.18 18.60
CA LYS A 193 0.49 1.84 18.25
C LYS A 193 1.21 1.26 17.02
N PHE A 194 1.40 2.06 15.98
CA PHE A 194 2.07 1.60 14.76
C PHE A 194 3.55 1.32 14.96
N ASN A 195 4.25 2.18 15.71
CA ASN A 195 5.65 1.95 16.09
C ASN A 195 5.82 0.65 16.87
N ASP A 196 5.04 0.50 17.94
CA ASP A 196 5.22 -0.60 18.90
C ASP A 196 4.86 -1.95 18.25
N TRP A 197 3.93 -1.95 17.30
CA TRP A 197 3.60 -3.10 16.44
C TRP A 197 4.78 -3.54 15.54
N ILE A 198 5.44 -2.59 14.85
CA ILE A 198 6.53 -2.93 13.91
C ILE A 198 7.90 -3.10 14.61
N CYS A 199 8.14 -2.38 15.71
CA CYS A 199 9.42 -2.29 16.44
C CYS A 199 9.42 -3.03 17.79
N VAL A 200 8.85 -4.25 17.82
CA VAL A 200 8.89 -5.12 19.01
C VAL A 200 10.34 -5.38 19.43
N GLY A 201 10.80 -4.70 20.49
CA GLY A 201 12.18 -4.73 20.98
C GLY A 201 12.84 -3.38 21.25
N GLY A 202 12.26 -2.26 20.82
CA GLY A 202 12.62 -0.90 21.29
C GLY A 202 13.91 -0.26 20.76
N ASP A 203 14.85 -1.01 20.18
CA ASP A 203 16.17 -0.49 19.77
C ASP A 203 16.21 0.43 18.53
N VAL A 204 15.07 0.67 17.86
CA VAL A 204 15.02 1.40 16.57
C VAL A 204 14.28 2.73 16.71
N THR A 205 14.96 3.83 16.35
CA THR A 205 14.35 5.16 16.29
C THR A 205 14.02 5.55 14.84
N LEU A 206 12.76 5.91 14.61
CA LEU A 206 12.21 6.29 13.30
C LEU A 206 11.88 7.79 13.27
N SER A 207 12.19 8.47 12.17
CA SER A 207 11.75 9.86 11.96
C SER A 207 10.25 9.96 11.67
N LYS A 208 9.65 11.14 11.87
CA LYS A 208 8.23 11.41 11.56
C LYS A 208 7.88 11.12 10.09
N GLN A 209 8.80 11.42 9.18
CA GLN A 209 8.69 11.11 7.76
C GLN A 209 8.79 9.60 7.52
N ALA A 210 9.72 8.89 8.20
CA ALA A 210 9.85 7.44 8.10
C ALA A 210 8.55 6.73 8.53
N TYR A 211 7.93 7.12 9.66
CA TYR A 211 6.62 6.60 10.07
C TYR A 211 5.52 6.83 9.00
N THR A 212 5.50 8.01 8.38
CA THR A 212 4.53 8.32 7.33
C THR A 212 4.73 7.44 6.10
N ILE A 213 5.98 7.19 5.70
CA ILE A 213 6.31 6.31 4.57
C ILE A 213 5.97 4.86 4.91
N LEU A 214 6.36 4.35 6.08
CA LEU A 214 6.06 2.97 6.52
C LEU A 214 4.54 2.73 6.62
N SER A 215 3.78 3.68 7.18
CA SER A 215 2.31 3.58 7.24
C SER A 215 1.65 3.56 5.86
N TYR A 216 2.27 4.20 4.85
CA TYR A 216 1.81 4.13 3.47
C TYR A 216 2.19 2.79 2.82
N LEU A 217 3.41 2.29 3.04
CA LEU A 217 3.88 1.01 2.53
C LEU A 217 3.08 -0.17 3.13
N ALA A 218 2.66 -0.09 4.39
CA ALA A 218 1.74 -1.04 5.01
C ALA A 218 0.36 -1.03 4.31
N TYR A 219 -0.20 0.15 4.04
CA TYR A 219 -1.46 0.32 3.31
C TYR A 219 -1.37 -0.23 1.87
N GLU A 220 -0.29 0.06 1.15
CA GLU A 220 -0.06 -0.48 -0.19
C GLU A 220 0.22 -2.00 -0.18
N THR A 221 0.80 -2.56 0.89
CA THR A 221 0.97 -4.01 1.05
C THR A 221 -0.39 -4.70 1.13
N VAL A 222 -1.32 -4.20 1.95
CA VAL A 222 -2.72 -4.70 1.99
C VAL A 222 -3.35 -4.60 0.60
N ALA A 223 -3.15 -3.47 -0.10
CA ALA A 223 -3.67 -3.24 -1.44
C ALA A 223 -3.17 -4.26 -2.47
N GLU A 224 -1.86 -4.57 -2.46
CA GLU A 224 -1.24 -5.51 -3.40
C GLU A 224 -1.69 -6.96 -3.11
N ILE A 225 -1.84 -7.35 -1.84
CA ILE A 225 -2.40 -8.68 -1.49
C ILE A 225 -3.85 -8.81 -1.97
N VAL A 226 -4.68 -7.79 -1.76
CA VAL A 226 -6.07 -7.79 -2.25
C VAL A 226 -6.12 -7.85 -3.79
N ASP A 227 -5.27 -7.10 -4.49
CA ASP A 227 -5.17 -7.15 -5.95
C ASP A 227 -4.78 -8.55 -6.46
N LEU A 228 -3.76 -9.18 -5.86
CA LEU A 228 -3.33 -10.54 -6.20
C LEU A 228 -4.43 -11.58 -5.90
N THR A 229 -5.18 -11.40 -4.82
CA THR A 229 -6.29 -12.29 -4.44
C THR A 229 -7.44 -12.20 -5.45
N PHE A 230 -7.72 -11.01 -6.01
CA PHE A 230 -8.69 -10.88 -7.10
C PHE A 230 -8.27 -11.61 -8.38
N LEU A 231 -6.97 -11.71 -8.68
CA LEU A 231 -6.48 -12.51 -9.82
C LEU A 231 -6.73 -14.01 -9.58
N VAL A 232 -6.42 -14.51 -8.38
CA VAL A 232 -6.72 -15.91 -8.00
C VAL A 232 -8.21 -16.21 -8.11
N ARG A 233 -9.06 -15.32 -7.61
CA ARG A 233 -10.53 -15.41 -7.72
C ARG A 233 -11.02 -15.43 -9.17
N GLN A 234 -10.42 -14.62 -10.03
CA GLN A 234 -10.76 -14.58 -11.46
C GLN A 234 -10.42 -15.92 -12.13
N ASP A 235 -9.23 -16.46 -11.85
CA ASP A 235 -8.80 -17.75 -12.38
C ASP A 235 -9.67 -18.90 -11.88
N GLN A 236 -9.97 -18.94 -10.58
CA GLN A 236 -10.88 -19.92 -9.99
C GLN A 236 -12.28 -19.82 -10.61
N SER A 237 -12.81 -18.62 -10.86
CA SER A 237 -14.10 -18.45 -11.54
C SER A 237 -14.09 -19.01 -12.97
N LYS A 238 -12.99 -18.83 -13.71
CA LYS A 238 -12.82 -19.44 -15.06
C LYS A 238 -12.77 -20.97 -15.00
N LEU A 239 -12.16 -21.56 -13.97
CA LEU A 239 -12.09 -23.01 -13.77
C LEU A 239 -13.47 -23.65 -13.52
N HIS A 240 -14.33 -22.98 -12.76
CA HIS A 240 -15.64 -23.53 -12.37
C HIS A 240 -16.79 -23.25 -13.37
N GLY A 241 -16.58 -22.39 -14.38
CA GLY A 241 -17.66 -21.90 -15.25
C GLY A 241 -17.34 -21.76 -16.75
N GLY A 242 -16.17 -22.21 -17.22
CA GLY A 242 -15.75 -22.07 -18.62
C GLY A 242 -15.15 -23.33 -19.24
N ASP A 243 -15.34 -23.47 -20.55
CA ASP A 243 -14.70 -24.50 -21.38
C ASP A 243 -13.16 -24.33 -21.39
N ALA A 244 -12.42 -25.38 -21.75
CA ALA A 244 -10.96 -25.40 -21.78
C ALA A 244 -10.38 -24.27 -22.66
N ILE A 245 -11.09 -23.86 -23.72
CA ILE A 245 -10.69 -22.77 -24.62
C ILE A 245 -10.86 -21.39 -23.96
N ASP A 246 -11.90 -21.18 -23.15
CA ASP A 246 -12.08 -19.91 -22.40
C ASP A 246 -11.03 -19.74 -21.30
N ARG A 247 -10.45 -20.84 -20.81
CA ARG A 247 -9.31 -20.81 -19.89
C ARG A 247 -8.01 -20.35 -20.56
N GLN A 248 -7.88 -20.51 -21.88
CA GLN A 248 -6.73 -20.04 -22.67
C GLN A 248 -6.85 -18.61 -23.19
N ARG A 249 -8.06 -18.01 -23.15
CA ARG A 249 -8.27 -16.62 -23.57
C ARG A 249 -7.59 -15.65 -22.59
N LEU A 250 -6.51 -15.02 -23.06
CA LEU A 250 -5.88 -13.88 -22.41
C LEU A 250 -6.91 -12.76 -22.21
N SER A 251 -6.75 -11.99 -21.12
CA SER A 251 -7.69 -10.95 -20.66
C SER A 251 -7.78 -9.70 -21.58
N TYR A 252 -7.31 -9.78 -22.82
CA TYR A 252 -7.48 -8.74 -23.83
C TYR A 252 -8.85 -8.87 -24.50
N VAL A 253 -9.81 -8.07 -24.02
CA VAL A 253 -11.07 -7.86 -24.72
C VAL A 253 -10.83 -7.03 -25.98
N ASN A 254 -11.29 -7.54 -27.12
CA ASN A 254 -11.24 -6.82 -28.40
C ASN A 254 -12.12 -5.55 -28.29
N PRO A 255 -11.55 -4.33 -28.43
CA PRO A 255 -12.29 -3.09 -28.22
C PRO A 255 -13.42 -2.84 -29.23
N ILE A 256 -13.40 -3.52 -30.39
CA ILE A 256 -14.41 -3.39 -31.45
C ILE A 256 -15.67 -4.21 -31.12
N THR A 257 -15.52 -5.33 -30.38
CA THR A 257 -16.63 -6.22 -30.01
C THR A 257 -16.97 -6.20 -28.52
N TYR A 258 -16.24 -5.44 -27.71
CA TYR A 258 -16.54 -5.24 -26.29
C TYR A 258 -17.79 -4.37 -26.09
N LYS A 259 -18.96 -5.01 -26.12
CA LYS A 259 -20.13 -4.48 -25.41
C LYS A 259 -19.84 -4.65 -23.92
N PRO A 260 -19.84 -3.58 -23.10
CA PRO A 260 -19.79 -3.74 -21.66
C PRO A 260 -21.01 -4.55 -21.26
N TYR A 261 -20.80 -5.73 -20.67
CA TYR A 261 -21.88 -6.42 -19.98
C TYR A 261 -22.23 -5.56 -18.77
N TYR A 262 -23.18 -4.64 -18.95
CA TYR A 262 -23.90 -3.99 -17.87
C TYR A 262 -24.60 -5.09 -17.09
N HIS A 263 -23.93 -5.58 -16.03
CA HIS A 263 -24.46 -6.63 -15.20
C HIS A 263 -25.72 -6.08 -14.53
N LYS A 264 -26.88 -6.57 -14.98
CA LYS A 264 -28.21 -6.14 -14.54
C LYS A 264 -28.49 -6.48 -13.05
N ASN A 265 -27.60 -7.27 -12.46
CA ASN A 265 -27.63 -7.68 -11.07
C ASN A 265 -26.65 -6.83 -10.26
N VAL A 266 -27.09 -6.33 -9.10
CA VAL A 266 -26.24 -5.65 -8.12
C VAL A 266 -25.08 -6.56 -7.75
N TYR A 267 -23.85 -6.17 -8.08
CA TYR A 267 -22.64 -6.95 -7.76
C TYR A 267 -22.36 -6.88 -6.25
N VAL A 268 -22.88 -7.86 -5.51
CA VAL A 268 -22.51 -8.08 -4.12
C VAL A 268 -21.19 -8.86 -4.11
N ALA A 269 -20.10 -8.16 -3.80
CA ALA A 269 -18.78 -8.78 -3.66
C ALA A 269 -18.82 -9.83 -2.53
N LYS A 270 -18.54 -11.10 -2.86
CA LYS A 270 -18.33 -12.15 -1.85
C LYS A 270 -17.03 -11.86 -1.08
N PRO A 271 -16.97 -12.09 0.25
CA PRO A 271 -15.76 -11.85 1.02
C PRO A 271 -14.56 -12.62 0.47
N LEU A 272 -13.36 -12.04 0.52
CA LEU A 272 -12.10 -12.74 0.22
C LEU A 272 -11.83 -13.81 1.28
N THR A 273 -11.55 -15.04 0.86
CA THR A 273 -11.30 -16.17 1.76
C THR A 273 -9.82 -16.33 2.11
N PRO A 274 -9.48 -16.95 3.27
CA PRO A 274 -8.09 -17.19 3.64
C PRO A 274 -7.33 -18.07 2.62
N SER A 275 -8.04 -19.00 1.97
CA SER A 275 -7.47 -19.89 0.94
C SER A 275 -7.12 -19.17 -0.36
N GLU A 276 -7.95 -18.22 -0.82
CA GLU A 276 -7.61 -17.37 -1.97
C GLU A 276 -6.39 -16.49 -1.68
N ILE A 277 -6.31 -15.92 -0.47
CA ILE A 277 -5.18 -15.09 -0.04
C ILE A 277 -3.91 -15.93 0.05
N THR A 278 -3.96 -17.09 0.70
CA THR A 278 -2.82 -18.00 0.84
C THR A 278 -2.32 -18.48 -0.53
N GLU A 279 -3.22 -18.77 -1.48
CA GLU A 279 -2.85 -19.12 -2.85
C GLU A 279 -2.23 -17.93 -3.61
N ALA A 280 -2.74 -16.71 -3.44
CA ALA A 280 -2.17 -15.50 -4.05
C ALA A 280 -0.74 -15.25 -3.56
N LEU A 281 -0.53 -15.39 -2.25
CA LEU A 281 0.77 -15.27 -1.60
C LEU A 281 1.74 -16.40 -2.02
N ARG A 282 1.25 -17.65 -2.11
CA ARG A 282 2.02 -18.79 -2.62
C ARG A 282 2.49 -18.54 -4.05
N ARG A 283 1.63 -18.06 -4.94
CA ARG A 283 1.98 -17.68 -6.32
C ARG A 283 3.02 -16.56 -6.34
N TYR A 284 2.81 -15.50 -5.57
CA TYR A 284 3.71 -14.34 -5.52
C TYR A 284 5.13 -14.72 -5.05
N TRP A 285 5.26 -15.49 -3.97
CA TRP A 285 6.58 -15.89 -3.47
C TRP A 285 7.21 -17.07 -4.21
N SER A 286 6.41 -17.89 -4.91
CA SER A 286 6.91 -19.01 -5.72
C SER A 286 8.11 -18.58 -6.61
N PRO A 287 9.25 -19.31 -6.55
CA PRO A 287 10.37 -19.08 -7.45
C PRO A 287 10.15 -19.73 -8.83
N GLN A 288 8.98 -20.35 -9.06
CA GLN A 288 8.68 -21.25 -10.19
C GLN A 288 7.77 -20.63 -11.27
N LEU A 289 7.52 -19.31 -11.24
CA LEU A 289 6.58 -18.65 -12.15
C LEU A 289 7.24 -17.48 -12.91
N ASP A 290 8.50 -17.61 -13.33
CA ASP A 290 9.16 -16.52 -14.06
C ASP A 290 10.13 -16.97 -15.18
N ILE A 291 9.95 -16.29 -16.33
CA ILE A 291 10.75 -16.27 -17.58
C ILE A 291 10.54 -17.42 -18.60
N ALA A 292 9.44 -17.49 -19.34
CA ALA A 292 9.25 -18.32 -20.57
C ALA A 292 9.84 -19.79 -20.58
N GLY A 293 9.09 -20.89 -20.39
CA GLY A 293 7.63 -21.07 -20.44
C GLY A 293 6.94 -21.66 -19.19
N PRO A 294 6.77 -20.89 -18.08
CA PRO A 294 7.59 -19.73 -17.77
C PRO A 294 8.78 -20.01 -16.84
N PHE A 295 9.78 -20.78 -17.29
CA PHE A 295 11.05 -21.03 -16.57
C PHE A 295 12.30 -20.94 -17.47
N ASN A 296 13.06 -19.84 -17.40
CA ASN A 296 14.38 -19.71 -18.04
C ASN A 296 15.17 -18.53 -17.44
N ARG A 297 16.01 -18.78 -16.44
CA ARG A 297 16.82 -17.72 -15.82
C ARG A 297 17.95 -17.24 -16.73
N TRP A 298 17.76 -16.08 -17.37
CA TRP A 298 18.87 -15.29 -17.95
C TRP A 298 19.33 -14.10 -17.09
N SER A 299 18.66 -13.84 -15.96
CA SER A 299 19.24 -13.02 -14.88
C SER A 299 19.53 -13.88 -13.66
N MET A 300 20.82 -14.20 -13.43
CA MET A 300 21.28 -14.79 -12.17
C MET A 300 21.24 -13.82 -10.98
N ARG A 301 20.74 -12.58 -11.16
CA ARG A 301 20.53 -11.66 -10.04
C ARG A 301 19.17 -11.92 -9.41
N ARG A 302 19.17 -12.59 -8.25
CA ARG A 302 17.99 -12.71 -7.38
C ARG A 302 17.35 -11.32 -7.20
N PRO A 303 16.01 -11.18 -7.28
CA PRO A 303 15.33 -10.04 -6.68
C PRO A 303 15.78 -9.92 -5.23
N HIS A 304 16.21 -8.71 -4.86
CA HIS A 304 16.80 -8.39 -3.57
C HIS A 304 15.64 -8.19 -2.58
N LEU A 305 15.13 -9.34 -2.12
CA LEU A 305 13.87 -9.55 -1.39
C LEU A 305 12.62 -9.29 -2.24
N LYS A 306 11.65 -10.22 -2.19
CA LYS A 306 10.30 -10.04 -2.72
C LYS A 306 9.47 -9.27 -1.68
N LEU A 307 9.68 -7.96 -1.63
CA LEU A 307 8.92 -7.04 -0.78
C LEU A 307 7.69 -6.53 -1.54
N LEU A 308 6.49 -6.80 -1.01
CA LEU A 308 5.22 -6.48 -1.66
C LEU A 308 5.05 -4.97 -1.88
N SER A 309 5.41 -4.11 -0.94
CA SER A 309 5.30 -2.65 -1.13
C SER A 309 6.51 -1.98 -1.80
N CYS A 310 7.56 -2.74 -2.18
CA CYS A 310 8.83 -2.16 -2.67
C CYS A 310 9.19 -2.54 -4.11
#